data_AF-A0A516G683-F1
#
_entry.id   AF-A0A516G683-F1
#
_cell.length_a   1.000
_cell.length_b   1.000
_cell.length_c   1.000
_cell.angle_alpha   90.00
_cell.angle_beta   90.00
_cell.angle_gamma   90.00
#
_symmetry.space_group_name_H-M   'P 1'
#
loop_
_entity.id
_entity.type
_entity.pdbx_description
1 polymer ?
#
loop_
_entity_poly.entity_id
_entity_poly.type
_entity_poly.pdbx_seq_one_letter_code
_entity_poly.pdbx_strand_id
1 'polypeptide(L)'
;MGTRSTCETSRLPTLRANPRSTCGRGTCVIMPDRPLRRLCCADHTWETGRRHVELHDYLRALRRRWRWVALLLVLCVGGSVLATSLSTPIYRATAQLFISTTVHDNVTDLAQGNSFTLRQVTTYADMVTAPVVLEPVIAELGLDESPEQLASRVSTAVPKETVLIDIHVSGEDPAESAAIANAVAEQFTVTVAELERTGESGPSPVKASVIRPAREAISPVSPNPLRNLALGLSLGLMLGVAAAVAREALDTRVTGATDVLQVTDRPVIGGIAFDRDAARVPLRVDGDNYSPRAEAFRAARTNLQFINAAERPRLLLCTSSLPEEGKSTTVANLALTLAASGATVCAVEADLRRPGLLTYLRMEGGAGLTSVLIGAATLDDMLQPYGKHLTVLGAGPIPPNPSELLGSPGMAALLDELRERFEYVLIDAPPLLPVTDAAVLSKMVDGTIVVVGAGVVRRNQLAQALATLEGVGAHVLGVLLNRLPASGLDTYSYYHQEYAHPAEKPPPPRRHAKRERPSSRRTRATRPSDDADTPTVGTEEVPSPHPGRS
;
A
#
# COMPACT_ATOMS: atom_id res chain seq x y z
N MET A 1 -26.33 61.20 50.43
CA MET A 1 -27.28 62.12 49.77
C MET A 1 -26.61 62.64 48.51
N GLY A 2 -27.10 62.22 47.34
CA GLY A 2 -26.75 62.80 46.04
C GLY A 2 -27.34 64.21 45.91
N THR A 3 -27.23 64.93 44.80
CA THR A 3 -26.99 64.57 43.40
C THR A 3 -26.59 65.85 42.65
N ARG A 4 -25.86 65.69 41.55
CA ARG A 4 -25.81 66.57 40.36
C ARG A 4 -25.66 65.60 39.18
N SER A 5 -26.09 65.83 37.95
CA SER A 5 -26.90 66.84 37.27
C SER A 5 -26.84 66.40 35.80
N THR A 6 -27.98 66.43 35.13
CA THR A 6 -28.27 66.12 33.71
C THR A 6 -27.40 66.79 32.63
N CYS A 7 -27.23 66.11 31.48
CA CYS A 7 -27.27 66.60 30.07
C CYS A 7 -26.51 65.60 29.15
N GLU A 8 -26.80 65.33 27.88
CA GLU A 8 -27.80 65.75 26.89
C GLU A 8 -27.70 64.78 25.69
N THR A 9 -28.76 64.74 24.89
CA THR A 9 -29.04 63.78 23.80
C THR A 9 -28.42 64.22 22.48
N SER A 10 -27.89 63.29 21.66
CA SER A 10 -27.75 63.52 20.21
C SER A 10 -28.08 62.26 19.39
N ARG A 11 -28.70 62.50 18.24
CA ARG A 11 -29.55 61.57 17.46
C ARG A 11 -28.77 60.76 16.41
N LEU A 12 -29.39 59.62 16.08
CA LEU A 12 -29.15 58.66 14.98
C LEU A 12 -28.90 59.27 13.59
N PRO A 13 -28.42 58.43 12.65
CA PRO A 13 -29.31 58.02 11.57
C PRO A 13 -29.47 56.48 11.45
N THR A 14 -30.72 56.07 11.29
CA THR A 14 -31.19 54.72 10.93
C THR A 14 -31.22 54.53 9.41
N LEU A 15 -31.36 53.25 8.99
CA LEU A 15 -31.80 52.69 7.68
C LEU A 15 -30.66 51.92 6.96
N ARG A 16 -30.78 50.64 6.55
CA ARG A 16 -31.87 49.65 6.46
C ARG A 16 -31.24 48.24 6.50
N ALA A 17 -31.76 47.36 7.34
CA ALA A 17 -31.50 45.91 7.26
C ALA A 17 -32.60 45.24 6.43
N ASN A 18 -32.20 44.39 5.49
CA ASN A 18 -33.08 43.53 4.69
C ASN A 18 -33.25 42.17 5.42
N PRO A 19 -34.46 41.72 5.78
CA PRO A 19 -34.63 40.51 6.58
C PRO A 19 -34.95 39.31 5.69
N ARG A 20 -33.95 38.49 5.35
CA ARG A 20 -34.16 37.09 4.96
C ARG A 20 -32.99 36.21 5.39
N SER A 21 -33.03 35.78 6.65
CA SER A 21 -32.51 34.47 7.03
C SER A 21 -33.19 34.04 8.33
N THR A 22 -34.17 33.16 8.18
CA THR A 22 -34.79 32.40 9.25
C THR A 22 -33.73 31.61 10.02
N CYS A 23 -33.44 32.01 11.26
CA CYS A 23 -32.70 31.19 12.20
C CYS A 23 -33.70 30.31 12.96
N GLY A 24 -33.58 29.00 12.79
CA GLY A 24 -34.37 28.01 13.52
C GLY A 24 -33.99 28.00 15.00
N ARG A 25 -35.04 28.07 15.83
CA ARG A 25 -35.15 27.59 17.23
C ARG A 25 -33.86 27.55 18.07
N GLY A 26 -33.68 28.61 18.86
CA GLY A 26 -32.83 28.62 20.05
C GLY A 26 -32.98 29.95 20.78
N THR A 27 -33.65 29.95 21.92
CA THR A 27 -33.84 31.13 22.80
C THR A 27 -32.49 31.65 23.30
N CYS A 28 -32.11 32.86 22.89
CA CYS A 28 -31.02 33.62 23.51
C CYS A 28 -31.53 34.36 24.75
N VAL A 29 -31.03 33.98 25.93
CA VAL A 29 -31.16 34.78 27.15
C VAL A 29 -29.95 35.70 27.22
N ILE A 30 -30.18 37.01 27.25
CA ILE A 30 -29.14 38.04 27.39
C ILE A 30 -28.99 38.35 28.89
N MET A 31 -27.81 38.09 29.46
CA MET A 31 -27.39 38.67 30.74
C MET A 31 -26.55 39.92 30.49
N PRO A 32 -26.81 41.06 31.17
CA PRO A 32 -25.91 42.21 31.16
C PRO A 32 -24.80 42.04 32.22
N ASP A 33 -23.64 42.63 31.94
CA ASP A 33 -22.44 42.80 32.80
C ASP A 33 -21.49 41.61 33.00
N ARG A 34 -20.61 41.34 32.01
CA ARG A 34 -19.17 41.00 32.19
C ARG A 34 -18.36 41.32 30.92
N PRO A 35 -17.06 41.70 31.03
CA PRO A 35 -16.26 42.16 29.89
C PRO A 35 -15.83 41.00 28.97
N LEU A 36 -15.68 41.34 27.70
CA LEU A 36 -15.41 40.51 26.52
C LEU A 36 -14.35 39.41 26.72
N ARG A 37 -14.78 38.20 27.09
CA ARG A 37 -14.12 36.96 26.67
C ARG A 37 -14.88 36.40 25.49
N ARG A 38 -14.19 36.26 24.35
CA ARG A 38 -14.71 35.59 23.15
C ARG A 38 -15.13 34.16 23.55
N LEU A 39 -16.42 33.94 23.76
CA LEU A 39 -17.02 32.61 23.62
C LEU A 39 -17.11 32.33 22.12
N CYS A 40 -16.06 31.74 21.57
CA CYS A 40 -16.23 30.92 20.38
C CYS A 40 -16.84 29.60 20.84
N CYS A 41 -18.15 29.47 20.66
CA CYS A 41 -18.78 28.15 20.52
C CYS A 41 -18.15 27.51 19.29
N ALA A 42 -17.17 26.64 19.50
CA ALA A 42 -16.62 25.77 18.48
C ALA A 42 -17.51 24.53 18.39
N ASP A 43 -18.61 24.64 17.65
CA ASP A 43 -19.25 23.48 17.05
C ASP A 43 -18.31 22.95 15.95
N HIS A 44 -17.30 22.18 16.34
CA HIS A 44 -16.45 21.44 15.41
C HIS A 44 -17.19 20.20 14.93
N THR A 45 -18.20 20.39 14.08
CA THR A 45 -18.58 19.34 13.13
C THR A 45 -17.50 19.31 12.07
N TRP A 46 -16.65 18.29 12.12
CA TRP A 46 -15.73 17.93 11.05
C TRP A 46 -16.58 17.67 9.80
N GLU A 47 -16.72 18.67 8.93
CA GLU A 47 -17.13 18.42 7.56
C GLU A 47 -16.03 17.54 6.95
N THR A 48 -16.37 16.28 6.74
CA THR A 48 -15.56 15.32 5.99
C THR A 48 -15.45 15.87 4.58
N GLY A 49 -14.41 16.67 4.33
CA GLY A 49 -14.02 17.07 2.99
C GLY A 49 -13.93 15.82 2.14
N ARG A 50 -14.86 15.67 1.19
CA ARG A 50 -14.84 14.59 0.21
C ARG A 50 -13.51 14.68 -0.51
N ARG A 51 -12.59 13.78 -0.20
CA ARG A 51 -11.37 13.60 -0.97
C ARG A 51 -11.75 13.30 -2.40
N HIS A 52 -11.28 14.14 -3.32
CA HIS A 52 -11.01 13.67 -4.67
C HIS A 52 -9.86 12.67 -4.53
N VAL A 53 -10.15 11.38 -4.72
CA VAL A 53 -9.11 10.36 -4.71
C VAL A 53 -8.29 10.57 -5.98
N GLU A 54 -7.06 11.03 -5.82
CA GLU A 54 -6.20 11.28 -6.98
C GLU A 54 -5.63 9.96 -7.50
N LEU A 55 -5.38 9.89 -8.82
CA LEU A 55 -4.78 8.71 -9.46
C LEU A 55 -3.45 8.30 -8.79
N HIS A 56 -2.75 9.26 -8.21
CA HIS A 56 -1.48 9.05 -7.52
C HIS A 56 -1.64 8.20 -6.24
N ASP A 57 -2.78 8.30 -5.54
CA ASP A 57 -3.07 7.53 -4.33
C ASP A 57 -3.26 6.04 -4.65
N TYR A 58 -3.91 5.73 -5.77
CA TYR A 58 -4.09 4.36 -6.24
C TYR A 58 -2.75 3.71 -6.64
N LEU A 59 -1.87 4.44 -7.31
CA LEU A 59 -0.53 3.94 -7.66
C LEU A 59 0.34 3.69 -6.43
N ARG A 60 0.22 4.54 -5.40
CA ARG A 60 0.88 4.37 -4.11
C ARG A 60 0.39 3.11 -3.39
N ALA A 61 -0.93 2.93 -3.34
CA ALA A 61 -1.58 1.74 -2.77
C ALA A 61 -1.10 0.46 -3.46
N LEU A 62 -1.06 0.45 -4.79
CA LEU A 62 -0.65 -0.71 -5.58
C LEU A 62 0.81 -1.08 -5.33
N ARG A 63 1.73 -0.09 -5.26
CA ARG A 63 3.15 -0.34 -4.99
C ARG A 63 3.37 -0.87 -3.56
N ARG A 64 2.64 -0.37 -2.57
CA ARG A 64 2.79 -0.79 -1.16
C ARG A 64 2.21 -2.19 -0.90
N ARG A 65 1.17 -2.59 -1.65
CA ARG A 65 0.41 -3.83 -1.43
C ARG A 65 0.51 -4.84 -2.59
N TRP A 66 1.48 -4.71 -3.50
CA TRP A 66 1.65 -5.57 -4.68
C TRP A 66 1.65 -7.08 -4.39
N ARG A 67 2.09 -7.47 -3.18
CA ARG A 67 2.07 -8.88 -2.73
C ARG A 67 0.67 -9.49 -2.73
N TRP A 68 -0.37 -8.71 -2.43
CA TRP A 68 -1.76 -9.17 -2.49
C TRP A 68 -2.21 -9.43 -3.93
N VAL A 69 -1.82 -8.54 -4.85
CA VAL A 69 -2.08 -8.71 -6.28
C VAL A 69 -1.41 -9.98 -6.79
N ALA A 70 -0.12 -10.17 -6.47
CA ALA A 70 0.63 -11.35 -6.88
C ALA A 70 0.05 -12.65 -6.30
N LEU A 71 -0.31 -12.66 -5.02
CA LEU A 71 -0.90 -13.83 -4.37
C LEU A 71 -2.23 -14.24 -5.01
N LEU A 72 -3.15 -13.30 -5.19
CA LEU A 72 -4.47 -13.59 -5.79
C LEU A 72 -4.35 -13.94 -7.28
N LEU A 73 -3.42 -13.32 -8.00
CA LEU A 73 -3.12 -13.68 -9.39
C LEU A 73 -2.65 -15.13 -9.51
N VAL A 74 -1.67 -15.54 -8.69
CA VAL A 74 -1.16 -16.91 -8.68
C VAL A 74 -2.26 -17.90 -8.30
N LEU A 75 -3.10 -17.57 -7.32
CA LEU A 75 -4.21 -18.43 -6.89
C LEU A 75 -5.26 -18.61 -8.00
N CYS A 76 -5.68 -17.54 -8.67
CA CYS A 76 -6.66 -17.63 -9.76
C CYS A 76 -6.09 -18.32 -11.01
N VAL A 77 -4.84 -18.04 -11.37
CA VAL A 77 -4.17 -18.72 -12.50
C VAL A 77 -3.97 -20.20 -12.19
N GLY A 78 -3.45 -20.53 -11.01
CA GLY A 78 -3.27 -21.91 -10.56
C GLY A 78 -4.59 -22.68 -10.51
N GLY A 79 -5.65 -22.06 -9.97
CA GLY A 79 -7.00 -22.63 -9.97
C GLY A 79 -7.56 -22.84 -11.37
N SER A 80 -7.34 -21.91 -12.30
CA SER A 80 -7.76 -22.05 -13.70
C SER A 80 -7.01 -23.18 -14.42
N VAL A 81 -5.70 -23.31 -14.20
CA VAL A 81 -4.91 -24.41 -14.78
C VAL A 81 -5.36 -25.73 -14.21
N LEU A 82 -5.53 -25.83 -12.88
CA LEU A 82 -5.99 -27.04 -12.21
C LEU A 82 -7.39 -27.46 -12.70
N ALA A 83 -8.34 -26.53 -12.77
CA ALA A 83 -9.68 -26.81 -13.28
C ALA A 83 -9.66 -27.26 -14.75
N THR A 84 -8.79 -26.67 -15.57
CA THR A 84 -8.60 -27.06 -16.98
C THR A 84 -8.01 -28.47 -17.08
N SER A 85 -7.01 -28.79 -16.25
CA SER A 85 -6.38 -30.11 -16.24
C SER A 85 -7.26 -31.23 -15.68
N LEU A 86 -8.22 -30.91 -14.82
CA LEU A 86 -9.19 -31.86 -14.26
C LEU A 86 -10.44 -32.04 -15.14
N SER A 87 -10.67 -31.16 -16.11
CA SER A 87 -11.83 -31.24 -17.00
C SER A 87 -11.64 -32.34 -18.04
N THR A 88 -12.68 -33.11 -18.34
CA THR A 88 -12.63 -34.14 -19.38
C THR A 88 -12.51 -33.49 -20.77
N PRO A 89 -11.60 -33.97 -21.63
CA PRO A 89 -11.46 -33.46 -22.98
C PRO A 89 -12.62 -33.95 -23.86
N ILE A 90 -13.31 -33.02 -24.51
CA ILE A 90 -14.39 -33.30 -25.46
C ILE A 90 -13.85 -33.07 -26.86
N TYR A 91 -13.99 -34.09 -27.70
CA TYR A 91 -13.61 -34.09 -29.11
C TYR A 91 -14.85 -33.89 -29.97
N ARG A 92 -14.68 -33.28 -31.15
CA ARG A 92 -15.75 -33.05 -32.11
C ARG A 92 -15.36 -33.62 -33.46
N ALA A 93 -16.11 -34.60 -33.95
CA ALA A 93 -16.01 -35.12 -35.30
C ALA A 93 -17.04 -34.44 -36.20
N THR A 94 -16.76 -34.29 -37.50
CA THR A 94 -17.67 -33.62 -38.45
C THR A 94 -17.77 -34.38 -39.76
N ALA A 95 -18.97 -34.83 -40.12
CA ALA A 95 -19.30 -35.38 -41.44
C ALA A 95 -20.02 -34.31 -42.26
N GLN A 96 -19.74 -34.24 -43.57
CA GLN A 96 -20.38 -33.27 -44.46
C GLN A 96 -21.18 -33.96 -45.56
N LEU A 97 -22.45 -33.57 -45.67
CA LEU A 97 -23.38 -34.02 -46.69
C LEU A 97 -23.67 -32.92 -47.70
N PHE A 98 -23.94 -33.34 -48.93
CA PHE A 98 -24.42 -32.48 -50.00
C PHE A 98 -25.77 -32.96 -50.49
N ILE A 99 -26.70 -32.01 -50.55
CA ILE A 99 -28.05 -32.23 -51.04
C ILE A 99 -28.12 -31.74 -52.48
N SER A 100 -28.54 -32.62 -53.37
CA SER A 100 -28.81 -32.30 -54.77
C SER A 100 -30.26 -32.65 -55.11
N THR A 101 -30.88 -31.83 -55.94
CA THR A 101 -32.20 -32.09 -56.51
C THR A 101 -32.06 -32.49 -57.97
N THR A 102 -32.79 -33.53 -58.39
CA THR A 102 -32.83 -33.96 -59.79
C THR A 102 -33.98 -33.24 -60.51
N VAL A 103 -33.67 -32.13 -61.17
CA VAL A 103 -34.64 -31.35 -61.96
C VAL A 103 -34.58 -31.80 -63.42
N HIS A 104 -35.74 -32.07 -64.05
CA HIS A 104 -35.82 -32.44 -65.47
C HIS A 104 -35.81 -31.18 -66.37
N ASP A 105 -34.83 -31.11 -67.27
CA ASP A 105 -34.66 -30.39 -68.55
C ASP A 105 -35.23 -28.97 -68.85
N ASN A 106 -35.73 -28.18 -67.88
CA ASN A 106 -36.18 -26.79 -68.11
C ASN A 106 -35.42 -25.72 -67.28
N VAL A 107 -34.93 -24.66 -67.96
CA VAL A 107 -34.10 -23.58 -67.35
C VAL A 107 -34.91 -22.70 -66.38
N THR A 108 -36.21 -22.49 -66.61
CA THR A 108 -37.09 -21.74 -65.70
C THR A 108 -37.36 -22.48 -64.39
N ASP A 109 -37.34 -23.81 -64.43
CA ASP A 109 -37.59 -24.67 -63.28
C ASP A 109 -36.34 -24.81 -62.39
N LEU A 110 -35.15 -24.56 -62.96
CA LEU A 110 -33.87 -24.59 -62.22
C LEU A 110 -33.73 -23.40 -61.23
N ALA A 111 -34.20 -22.20 -61.60
CA ALA A 111 -34.14 -21.02 -60.72
C ALA A 111 -35.11 -21.15 -59.53
N GLN A 112 -36.31 -21.70 -59.75
CA GLN A 112 -37.25 -22.03 -58.68
C GLN A 112 -36.76 -23.21 -57.83
N GLY A 113 -36.20 -24.25 -58.47
CA GLY A 113 -35.62 -25.42 -57.83
C GLY A 113 -34.46 -25.11 -56.87
N ASN A 114 -33.62 -24.13 -57.20
CA ASN A 114 -32.53 -23.73 -56.30
C ASN A 114 -33.07 -23.07 -55.01
N SER A 115 -34.07 -22.18 -55.12
CA SER A 115 -34.72 -21.55 -53.95
C SER A 115 -35.54 -22.53 -53.10
N PHE A 116 -36.00 -23.63 -53.71
CA PHE A 116 -36.68 -24.73 -53.04
C PHE A 116 -35.68 -25.60 -52.27
N THR A 117 -34.57 -25.97 -52.92
CA THR A 117 -33.49 -26.78 -52.31
C THR A 117 -32.90 -26.06 -51.09
N LEU A 118 -32.62 -24.75 -51.18
CA LEU A 118 -32.08 -23.97 -50.06
C LEU A 118 -33.01 -23.88 -48.84
N ARG A 119 -34.34 -23.91 -49.03
CA ARG A 119 -35.31 -23.93 -47.93
C ARG A 119 -35.49 -25.32 -47.31
N GLN A 120 -35.33 -26.37 -48.11
CA GLN A 120 -35.42 -27.74 -47.61
C GLN A 120 -34.18 -28.14 -46.81
N VAL A 121 -32.99 -27.62 -47.13
CA VAL A 121 -31.74 -27.94 -46.42
C VAL A 121 -31.85 -27.68 -44.92
N THR A 122 -32.54 -26.63 -44.48
CA THR A 122 -32.76 -26.38 -43.04
C THR A 122 -33.69 -27.40 -42.39
N THR A 123 -34.78 -27.78 -43.06
CA THR A 123 -35.70 -28.82 -42.55
C THR A 123 -35.02 -30.18 -42.48
N TYR A 124 -34.20 -30.50 -43.49
CA TYR A 124 -33.38 -31.71 -43.53
C TYR A 124 -32.30 -31.71 -42.44
N ALA A 125 -31.69 -30.57 -42.13
CA ALA A 125 -30.73 -30.45 -41.05
C ALA A 125 -31.34 -30.69 -39.66
N ASP A 126 -32.60 -30.32 -39.42
CA ASP A 126 -33.30 -30.61 -38.17
C ASP A 126 -33.63 -32.12 -38.05
N MET A 127 -33.99 -32.76 -39.17
CA MET A 127 -34.31 -34.19 -39.22
C MET A 127 -33.13 -35.11 -38.88
N VAL A 128 -31.88 -34.65 -39.03
CA VAL A 128 -30.68 -35.42 -38.63
C VAL A 128 -30.73 -35.80 -37.14
N THR A 129 -31.35 -34.97 -36.31
CA THR A 129 -31.48 -35.21 -34.85
C THR A 129 -32.77 -35.94 -34.47
N ALA A 130 -33.60 -36.31 -35.45
CA ALA A 130 -34.86 -36.99 -35.19
C ALA A 130 -34.65 -38.48 -34.84
N PRO A 131 -35.52 -39.07 -33.99
CA PRO A 131 -35.41 -40.49 -33.60
C PRO A 131 -35.36 -41.46 -34.78
N VAL A 132 -36.05 -41.15 -35.88
CA VAL A 132 -36.06 -41.97 -37.11
C VAL A 132 -34.67 -42.17 -37.75
N VAL A 133 -33.73 -41.24 -37.49
CA VAL A 133 -32.33 -41.33 -37.96
C VAL A 133 -31.44 -41.89 -36.86
N LEU A 134 -31.69 -41.56 -35.60
CA LEU A 134 -30.81 -41.90 -34.47
C LEU A 134 -31.03 -43.33 -33.93
N GLU A 135 -32.25 -43.85 -33.93
CA GLU A 135 -32.54 -45.22 -33.44
C GLU A 135 -31.79 -46.31 -34.22
N PRO A 136 -31.77 -46.30 -35.57
CA PRO A 136 -31.00 -47.28 -36.33
C PRO A 136 -29.49 -47.20 -36.07
N VAL A 137 -28.96 -45.99 -35.87
CA VAL A 137 -27.54 -45.76 -35.57
C VAL A 137 -27.16 -46.32 -34.20
N ILE A 138 -28.01 -46.13 -33.19
CA ILE A 138 -27.84 -46.71 -31.86
C ILE A 138 -27.80 -48.24 -31.94
N ALA A 139 -28.72 -48.83 -32.71
CA ALA A 139 -28.79 -50.28 -32.89
C ALA A 139 -27.59 -50.84 -33.68
N GLU A 140 -27.11 -50.12 -34.69
CA GLU A 140 -25.96 -50.52 -35.52
C GLU A 140 -24.64 -50.46 -34.77
N LEU A 141 -24.40 -49.38 -34.04
CA LEU A 141 -23.16 -49.17 -33.29
C LEU A 141 -23.17 -49.80 -31.89
N GLY A 142 -24.32 -50.32 -31.44
CA GLY A 142 -24.49 -50.94 -30.13
C GLY A 142 -24.30 -49.96 -28.97
N LEU A 143 -24.80 -48.73 -29.10
CA LEU A 143 -24.63 -47.67 -28.10
C LEU A 143 -25.58 -47.87 -26.92
N ASP A 144 -25.07 -47.74 -25.70
CA ASP A 144 -25.86 -47.83 -24.45
C ASP A 144 -26.50 -46.48 -24.08
N GLU A 145 -27.14 -45.79 -25.04
CA GLU A 145 -27.77 -44.48 -24.84
C GLU A 145 -29.15 -44.36 -25.54
N SER A 146 -30.01 -43.46 -25.07
CA SER A 146 -31.31 -43.18 -25.68
C SER A 146 -31.19 -42.23 -26.89
N PRO A 147 -32.18 -42.21 -27.82
CA PRO A 147 -32.19 -41.27 -28.94
C PRO A 147 -32.08 -39.80 -28.51
N GLU A 148 -32.64 -39.41 -27.38
CA GLU A 148 -32.55 -38.05 -26.83
C GLU A 148 -31.14 -37.74 -26.30
N GLN A 149 -30.47 -38.72 -25.72
CA GLN A 149 -29.10 -38.59 -25.23
C GLN A 149 -28.14 -38.42 -26.41
N LEU A 150 -28.28 -39.25 -27.46
CA LEU A 150 -27.52 -39.11 -28.69
C LEU A 150 -27.83 -37.77 -29.40
N ALA A 151 -29.11 -37.37 -29.47
CA ALA A 151 -29.51 -36.09 -30.05
C ALA A 151 -28.85 -34.89 -29.35
N SER A 152 -28.55 -34.97 -28.04
CA SER A 152 -27.85 -33.91 -27.32
C SER A 152 -26.36 -33.77 -27.70
N ARG A 153 -25.76 -34.84 -28.25
CA ARG A 153 -24.35 -34.90 -28.69
C ARG A 153 -24.19 -34.57 -30.19
N VAL A 154 -25.28 -34.70 -30.95
CA VAL A 154 -25.36 -34.45 -32.39
C VAL A 154 -25.90 -33.04 -32.63
N SER A 155 -25.19 -32.23 -33.40
CA SER A 155 -25.67 -30.91 -33.84
C SER A 155 -25.40 -30.72 -35.32
N THR A 156 -26.29 -30.00 -36.00
CA THR A 156 -26.13 -29.70 -37.43
C THR A 156 -25.83 -28.23 -37.64
N ALA A 157 -24.98 -27.94 -38.62
CA ALA A 157 -24.69 -26.60 -39.09
C ALA A 157 -24.90 -26.53 -40.60
N VAL A 158 -25.68 -25.53 -41.04
CA VAL A 158 -25.89 -25.24 -42.46
C VAL A 158 -25.21 -23.90 -42.76
N PRO A 159 -24.07 -23.91 -43.48
CA PRO A 159 -23.46 -22.66 -43.93
C PRO A 159 -24.43 -21.86 -44.81
N LYS A 160 -24.42 -20.53 -44.65
CA LYS A 160 -25.38 -19.64 -45.33
C LYS A 160 -25.36 -19.83 -46.86
N GLU A 161 -26.55 -19.93 -47.44
CA GLU A 161 -26.76 -20.06 -48.90
C GLU A 161 -26.06 -21.28 -49.52
N THR A 162 -25.86 -22.35 -48.72
CA THR A 162 -25.28 -23.61 -49.20
C THR A 162 -26.28 -24.76 -49.12
N VAL A 163 -26.06 -25.76 -49.96
CA VAL A 163 -26.75 -27.06 -49.92
C VAL A 163 -25.89 -28.12 -49.19
N LEU A 164 -25.04 -27.65 -48.27
CA LEU A 164 -24.17 -28.47 -47.45
C LEU A 164 -24.72 -28.54 -46.03
N ILE A 165 -24.71 -29.74 -45.46
CA ILE A 165 -25.04 -29.97 -44.05
C ILE A 165 -23.79 -30.54 -43.37
N ASP A 166 -23.29 -29.83 -42.38
CA ASP A 166 -22.25 -30.32 -41.49
C ASP A 166 -22.90 -30.95 -40.25
N ILE A 167 -22.62 -32.23 -40.02
CA ILE A 167 -23.08 -32.97 -38.83
C ILE A 167 -21.91 -33.03 -37.86
N HIS A 168 -22.05 -32.39 -36.70
CA HIS A 168 -21.08 -32.38 -35.63
C HIS A 168 -21.50 -33.34 -34.52
N VAL A 169 -20.63 -34.28 -34.18
CA VAL A 169 -20.81 -35.17 -33.02
C VAL A 169 -19.72 -34.88 -32.00
N SER A 170 -20.13 -34.64 -30.76
CA SER A 170 -19.19 -34.38 -29.65
C SER A 170 -19.19 -35.52 -28.63
N GLY A 171 -18.01 -35.96 -28.21
CA GLY A 171 -17.83 -37.08 -27.29
C GLY A 171 -16.44 -37.10 -26.64
N GLU A 172 -16.26 -38.00 -25.67
CA GLU A 172 -14.97 -38.17 -24.98
C GLU A 172 -13.97 -38.97 -25.81
N ASP A 173 -14.45 -39.92 -26.62
CA ASP A 173 -13.64 -40.71 -27.54
C ASP A 173 -13.69 -40.12 -28.97
N PRO A 174 -12.55 -39.71 -29.55
CA PRO A 174 -12.46 -39.25 -30.94
C PRO A 174 -12.92 -40.29 -31.97
N ALA A 175 -12.66 -41.59 -31.73
CA ALA A 175 -12.98 -42.67 -32.65
C ALA A 175 -14.48 -42.95 -32.66
N GLU A 176 -15.08 -43.13 -31.48
CA GLU A 176 -16.54 -43.26 -31.32
C GLU A 176 -17.28 -42.08 -31.95
N SER A 177 -16.83 -40.84 -31.68
CA SER A 177 -17.48 -39.63 -32.23
C SER A 177 -17.44 -39.59 -33.76
N ALA A 178 -16.35 -40.06 -34.38
CA ALA A 178 -16.24 -40.14 -35.84
C ALA A 178 -17.11 -41.25 -36.43
N ALA A 179 -17.18 -42.41 -35.76
CA ALA A 179 -18.04 -43.52 -36.17
C ALA A 179 -19.52 -43.11 -36.13
N ILE A 180 -19.97 -42.50 -35.03
CA ILE A 180 -21.33 -41.98 -34.89
C ILE A 180 -21.65 -40.94 -35.97
N ALA A 181 -20.75 -39.97 -36.20
CA ALA A 181 -20.98 -38.95 -37.23
C ALA A 181 -21.13 -39.54 -38.65
N ASN A 182 -20.35 -40.57 -38.98
CA ASN A 182 -20.45 -41.28 -40.26
C ASN A 182 -21.73 -42.11 -40.36
N ALA A 183 -22.07 -42.88 -39.31
CA ALA A 183 -23.30 -43.68 -39.28
C ALA A 183 -24.56 -42.81 -39.38
N VAL A 184 -24.60 -41.66 -38.67
CA VAL A 184 -25.69 -40.68 -38.81
C VAL A 184 -25.77 -40.13 -40.22
N ALA A 185 -24.64 -39.81 -40.87
CA ALA A 185 -24.63 -39.29 -42.24
C ALA A 185 -25.11 -40.34 -43.28
N GLU A 186 -24.73 -41.60 -43.10
CA GLU A 186 -25.14 -42.71 -43.96
C GLU A 186 -26.63 -43.04 -43.76
N GLN A 187 -27.07 -43.19 -42.51
CA GLN A 187 -28.47 -43.48 -42.18
C GLN A 187 -29.39 -42.35 -42.63
N PHE A 188 -28.98 -41.09 -42.46
CA PHE A 188 -29.73 -39.94 -42.97
C PHE A 188 -29.93 -40.01 -44.49
N THR A 189 -28.90 -40.45 -45.24
CA THR A 189 -29.00 -40.61 -46.70
C THR A 189 -30.04 -41.67 -47.08
N VAL A 190 -30.13 -42.76 -46.31
CA VAL A 190 -31.15 -43.80 -46.47
C VAL A 190 -32.54 -43.25 -46.15
N THR A 191 -32.71 -42.58 -45.00
CA THR A 191 -33.99 -42.02 -44.55
C THR A 191 -34.55 -40.98 -45.51
N VAL A 192 -33.72 -40.06 -46.03
CA VAL A 192 -34.16 -39.07 -47.03
C VAL A 192 -34.61 -39.75 -48.33
N ALA A 193 -33.88 -40.77 -48.80
CA ALA A 193 -34.24 -41.51 -50.00
C ALA A 193 -35.53 -42.33 -49.86
N GLU A 194 -35.91 -42.70 -48.63
CA GLU A 194 -37.17 -43.38 -48.33
C GLU A 194 -38.34 -42.41 -48.20
N LEU A 195 -38.15 -41.28 -47.50
CA LEU A 195 -39.20 -40.28 -47.26
C LEU A 195 -39.61 -39.51 -48.53
N GLU A 196 -38.67 -39.25 -49.44
CA GLU A 196 -38.92 -38.49 -50.68
C GLU A 196 -39.33 -39.39 -51.86
N ARG A 197 -39.52 -40.70 -51.63
CA ARG A 197 -39.87 -41.65 -52.69
C ARG A 197 -41.30 -41.44 -53.16
N THR A 198 -41.48 -40.98 -54.40
CA THR A 198 -42.79 -40.88 -55.06
C THR A 198 -43.19 -42.20 -55.72
N GLY A 199 -44.00 -43.03 -55.03
CA GLY A 199 -44.52 -44.32 -55.54
C GLY A 199 -43.62 -45.54 -55.23
N GLU A 200 -44.11 -46.76 -55.49
CA GLU A 200 -43.41 -48.02 -55.12
C GLU A 200 -42.08 -48.26 -55.87
N SER A 201 -41.74 -47.49 -56.92
CA SER A 201 -40.49 -47.67 -57.68
C SER A 201 -39.95 -46.39 -58.37
N GLY A 202 -40.40 -45.20 -57.96
CA GLY A 202 -39.91 -43.93 -58.52
C GLY A 202 -38.55 -43.49 -57.92
N PRO A 203 -37.66 -42.82 -58.69
CA PRO A 203 -36.43 -42.26 -58.12
C PRO A 203 -36.77 -41.09 -57.17
N SER A 204 -36.02 -40.98 -56.07
CA SER A 204 -36.13 -39.83 -55.15
C SER A 204 -35.70 -38.55 -55.87
N PRO A 205 -36.52 -37.48 -55.87
CA PRO A 205 -36.15 -36.19 -56.46
C PRO A 205 -35.00 -35.52 -55.71
N VAL A 206 -34.76 -35.90 -54.44
CA VAL A 206 -33.68 -35.38 -53.59
C VAL A 206 -32.67 -36.48 -53.31
N LYS A 207 -31.39 -36.21 -53.56
CA LYS A 207 -30.27 -37.09 -53.25
C LYS A 207 -29.32 -36.41 -52.27
N ALA A 208 -29.23 -36.97 -51.07
CA ALA A 208 -28.15 -36.69 -50.15
C ALA A 208 -26.91 -37.55 -50.51
N SER A 209 -25.72 -36.98 -50.38
CA SER A 209 -24.47 -37.71 -50.58
C SER A 209 -23.42 -37.24 -49.59
N VAL A 210 -22.70 -38.18 -48.98
CA VAL A 210 -21.59 -37.87 -48.08
C VAL A 210 -20.40 -37.44 -48.95
N ILE A 211 -19.99 -36.17 -48.84
CA ILE A 211 -18.82 -35.66 -49.56
C ILE A 211 -17.56 -35.81 -48.73
N ARG A 212 -17.64 -35.54 -47.42
CA ARG A 212 -16.51 -35.70 -46.51
C ARG A 212 -16.93 -36.55 -45.31
N PRO A 213 -16.39 -37.77 -45.18
CA PRO A 213 -16.61 -38.56 -43.98
C PRO A 213 -15.92 -37.91 -42.78
N ALA A 214 -16.50 -38.08 -41.60
CA ALA A 214 -15.92 -37.68 -40.34
C ALA A 214 -14.60 -38.42 -40.08
N ARG A 215 -13.63 -37.66 -39.58
CA ARG A 215 -12.32 -38.14 -39.14
C ARG A 215 -12.17 -37.92 -37.64
N GLU A 216 -11.37 -38.76 -37.02
CA GLU A 216 -10.98 -38.61 -35.62
C GLU A 216 -10.33 -37.25 -35.37
N ALA A 217 -10.79 -36.55 -34.34
CA ALA A 217 -10.26 -35.24 -34.00
C ALA A 217 -8.91 -35.38 -33.28
N ILE A 218 -7.89 -34.68 -33.78
CA ILE A 218 -6.52 -34.71 -33.21
C ILE A 218 -6.42 -33.86 -31.93
N SER A 219 -7.32 -32.90 -31.74
CA SER A 219 -7.33 -31.99 -30.59
C SER A 219 -8.74 -31.81 -30.03
N PRO A 220 -8.91 -31.75 -28.70
CA PRO A 220 -10.20 -31.50 -28.08
C PRO A 220 -10.69 -30.08 -28.35
N VAL A 221 -12.00 -29.90 -28.46
CA VAL A 221 -12.67 -28.59 -28.61
C VAL A 221 -12.92 -27.91 -27.25
N SER A 222 -12.94 -28.71 -26.18
CA SER A 222 -13.08 -28.27 -24.79
C SER A 222 -12.26 -29.19 -23.88
N PRO A 223 -11.59 -28.67 -22.83
CA PRO A 223 -11.51 -27.26 -22.44
C PRO A 223 -10.57 -26.44 -23.35
N ASN A 224 -10.78 -25.12 -23.41
CA ASN A 224 -9.90 -24.20 -24.14
C ASN A 224 -8.86 -23.61 -23.18
N PRO A 225 -7.64 -24.16 -23.07
CA PRO A 225 -6.68 -23.79 -22.03
C PRO A 225 -6.30 -22.30 -22.11
N LEU A 226 -6.18 -21.75 -23.32
CA LEU A 226 -5.86 -20.36 -23.53
C LEU A 226 -6.97 -19.42 -23.03
N ARG A 227 -8.24 -19.75 -23.31
CA ARG A 227 -9.40 -18.96 -22.86
C ARG A 227 -9.53 -19.00 -21.34
N ASN A 228 -9.40 -20.19 -20.75
CA ASN A 228 -9.49 -20.37 -19.31
C ASN A 228 -8.35 -19.61 -18.61
N LEU A 229 -7.11 -19.74 -19.11
CA LEU A 229 -5.97 -18.99 -18.60
C LEU A 229 -6.18 -17.47 -18.68
N ALA A 230 -6.70 -16.96 -19.81
CA ALA A 230 -7.01 -15.54 -19.97
C ALA A 230 -8.07 -15.08 -18.95
N LEU A 231 -9.11 -15.88 -18.72
CA LEU A 231 -10.11 -15.62 -17.69
C LEU A 231 -9.49 -15.61 -16.28
N GLY A 232 -8.68 -16.62 -15.95
CA GLY A 232 -7.97 -16.70 -14.66
C GLY A 232 -7.03 -15.52 -14.41
N LEU A 233 -6.29 -15.08 -15.42
CA LEU A 233 -5.43 -13.91 -15.36
C LEU A 233 -6.25 -12.63 -15.12
N SER A 234 -7.33 -12.43 -15.88
CA SER A 234 -8.18 -11.24 -15.78
C SER A 234 -8.86 -11.14 -14.41
N LEU A 235 -9.43 -12.24 -13.92
CA LEU A 235 -10.10 -12.31 -12.63
C LEU A 235 -9.10 -12.15 -11.47
N GLY A 236 -7.93 -12.79 -11.56
CA GLY A 236 -6.86 -12.68 -10.57
C GLY A 236 -6.33 -11.26 -10.44
N LEU A 237 -6.14 -10.55 -11.57
CA LEU A 237 -5.72 -9.16 -11.55
C LEU A 237 -6.80 -8.26 -10.96
N MET A 238 -8.07 -8.44 -11.36
CA MET A 238 -9.19 -7.64 -10.86
C MET A 238 -9.36 -7.79 -9.35
N LEU A 239 -9.41 -9.04 -8.85
CA LEU A 239 -9.51 -9.33 -7.41
C LEU A 239 -8.26 -8.88 -6.65
N GLY A 240 -7.08 -9.05 -7.24
CA GLY A 240 -5.81 -8.61 -6.70
C GLY A 240 -5.78 -7.11 -6.44
N VAL A 241 -6.13 -6.31 -7.44
CA VAL A 241 -6.19 -4.85 -7.34
C VAL A 241 -7.26 -4.42 -6.35
N ALA A 242 -8.46 -5.00 -6.42
CA ALA A 242 -9.55 -4.68 -5.49
C ALA A 242 -9.14 -4.96 -4.03
N ALA A 243 -8.50 -6.09 -3.75
CA ALA A 243 -8.01 -6.43 -2.42
C ALA A 243 -6.87 -5.50 -1.96
N ALA A 244 -5.95 -5.12 -2.85
CA ALA A 244 -4.88 -4.16 -2.55
C ALA A 244 -5.45 -2.78 -2.16
N VAL A 245 -6.42 -2.28 -2.92
CA VAL A 245 -7.09 -1.00 -2.64
C VAL A 245 -7.90 -1.08 -1.35
N ALA A 246 -8.69 -2.14 -1.15
CA ALA A 246 -9.46 -2.32 0.07
C ALA A 246 -8.55 -2.38 1.32
N ARG A 247 -7.42 -3.07 1.23
CA ARG A 247 -6.46 -3.17 2.32
C ARG A 247 -5.78 -1.85 2.64
N GLU A 248 -5.51 -1.02 1.63
CA GLU A 248 -4.98 0.32 1.85
C GLU A 248 -6.03 1.26 2.44
N ALA A 249 -7.27 1.21 1.95
CA ALA A 249 -8.38 2.00 2.49
C ALA A 249 -8.68 1.68 3.97
N LEU A 250 -8.49 0.42 4.37
CA LEU A 250 -8.64 -0.03 5.76
C LEU A 250 -7.39 0.23 6.63
N ASP A 251 -6.25 0.60 6.04
CA ASP A 251 -5.04 0.94 6.79
C ASP A 251 -5.13 2.38 7.32
N THR A 252 -5.51 2.52 8.58
CA THR A 252 -5.65 3.83 9.24
C THR A 252 -4.37 4.29 9.95
N ARG A 253 -3.23 3.62 9.73
CA ARG A 253 -1.95 3.99 10.34
C ARG A 253 -1.47 5.36 9.87
N VAL A 254 -0.88 6.13 10.77
CA VAL A 254 -0.18 7.38 10.47
C VAL A 254 1.16 7.02 9.84
N THR A 255 1.41 7.42 8.60
CA THR A 255 2.64 7.07 7.87
C THR A 255 3.54 8.27 7.56
N GLY A 256 2.99 9.48 7.61
CA GLY A 256 3.73 10.73 7.39
C GLY A 256 2.97 11.97 7.85
N ALA A 257 3.51 13.14 7.54
CA ALA A 257 2.97 14.44 7.95
C ALA A 257 1.56 14.70 7.40
N THR A 258 1.27 14.25 6.18
CA THR A 258 -0.07 14.36 5.56
C THR A 258 -1.15 13.61 6.32
N ASP A 259 -0.79 12.55 7.06
CA ASP A 259 -1.73 11.83 7.91
C ASP A 259 -1.96 12.52 9.25
N VAL A 260 -0.97 13.26 9.75
CA VAL A 260 -1.11 14.09 10.96
C VAL A 260 -2.05 15.25 10.69
N LEU A 261 -1.90 15.92 9.53
CA LEU A 261 -2.77 17.04 9.11
C LEU A 261 -4.24 16.64 8.92
N GLN A 262 -4.54 15.35 8.74
CA GLN A 262 -5.93 14.86 8.71
C GLN A 262 -6.55 14.74 10.10
N VAL A 263 -5.72 14.73 11.15
CA VAL A 263 -6.13 14.53 12.53
C VAL A 263 -6.07 15.84 13.32
N THR A 264 -5.09 16.69 13.04
CA THR A 264 -4.86 17.92 13.79
C THR A 264 -4.17 18.99 12.93
N ASP A 265 -4.49 20.26 13.21
CA ASP A 265 -3.84 21.42 12.60
C ASP A 265 -2.52 21.83 13.28
N ARG A 266 -2.10 21.09 14.32
CA ARG A 266 -0.85 21.36 15.04
C ARG A 266 0.35 21.12 14.12
N PRO A 267 1.41 21.94 14.20
CA PRO A 267 2.56 21.80 13.33
C PRO A 267 3.30 20.49 13.58
N VAL A 268 3.87 19.93 12.51
CA VAL A 268 4.83 18.83 12.61
C VAL A 268 6.21 19.44 12.89
N ILE A 269 6.73 19.23 14.09
CA ILE A 269 7.99 19.81 14.58
C ILE A 269 9.19 19.19 13.86
N GLY A 270 9.09 17.91 13.50
CA GLY A 270 10.19 17.17 12.91
C GLY A 270 9.79 15.75 12.49
N GLY A 271 10.58 15.17 11.60
CA GLY A 271 10.45 13.79 11.14
C GLY A 271 11.77 13.02 11.30
N ILE A 272 11.78 12.03 12.20
CA ILE A 272 12.93 11.14 12.41
C ILE A 272 12.75 9.88 11.59
N ALA A 273 13.65 9.66 10.62
CA ALA A 273 13.70 8.44 9.84
C ALA A 273 14.05 7.21 10.70
N PHE A 274 13.47 6.07 10.35
CA PHE A 274 13.75 4.78 10.93
C PHE A 274 15.18 4.36 10.61
N ASP A 275 15.94 4.12 11.67
CA ASP A 275 17.33 3.72 11.61
C ASP A 275 17.47 2.33 12.25
N ARG A 276 17.92 1.34 11.47
CA ARG A 276 18.09 -0.05 11.94
C ARG A 276 19.12 -0.16 13.07
N ASP A 277 20.08 0.76 13.11
CA ASP A 277 21.10 0.79 14.14
C ASP A 277 20.66 1.57 15.38
N ALA A 278 19.46 2.17 15.40
CA ALA A 278 18.97 2.92 16.55
C ALA A 278 18.88 2.07 17.83
N ALA A 279 18.67 0.76 17.70
CA ALA A 279 18.68 -0.16 18.84
C ALA A 279 20.09 -0.43 19.39
N ARG A 280 21.13 -0.29 18.56
CA ARG A 280 22.55 -0.52 18.93
C ARG A 280 23.25 0.76 19.36
N VAL A 281 22.92 1.89 18.72
CA VAL A 281 23.46 3.23 18.99
C VAL A 281 22.29 4.22 19.11
N PRO A 282 21.63 4.27 20.29
CA PRO A 282 20.45 5.10 20.48
C PRO A 282 20.76 6.60 20.52
N LEU A 283 21.99 6.99 20.83
CA LEU A 283 22.47 8.38 20.88
C LEU A 283 23.50 8.58 19.77
N ARG A 284 23.17 9.41 18.77
CA ARG A 284 24.06 9.73 17.63
C ARG A 284 24.46 11.21 17.57
N VAL A 285 24.16 11.97 18.63
CA VAL A 285 24.49 13.41 18.72
C VAL A 285 25.87 13.63 19.36
N ASP A 286 26.41 12.63 20.07
CA ASP A 286 27.75 12.67 20.64
C ASP A 286 28.80 12.22 19.61
N GLY A 287 29.43 13.19 18.93
CA GLY A 287 30.60 12.99 18.08
C GLY A 287 30.35 13.19 16.58
N ASP A 288 30.88 14.30 16.06
CA ASP A 288 31.10 14.72 14.66
C ASP A 288 30.74 13.74 13.53
N ASN A 289 29.47 13.40 13.38
CA ASN A 289 28.99 12.67 12.21
C ASN A 289 27.66 13.24 11.72
N TYR A 290 27.66 13.65 10.45
CA TYR A 290 26.52 14.11 9.65
C TYR A 290 25.49 12.97 9.43
N SER A 291 24.96 12.37 10.50
CA SER A 291 23.93 11.36 10.38
C SER A 291 22.59 12.03 10.06
N PRO A 292 21.77 11.48 9.15
CA PRO A 292 20.44 12.02 8.84
C PRO A 292 19.53 12.17 10.06
N ARG A 293 19.75 11.33 11.08
CA ARG A 293 19.02 11.39 12.35
C ARG A 293 19.45 12.56 13.23
N ALA A 294 20.75 12.84 13.33
CA ALA A 294 21.25 14.02 14.05
C ALA A 294 20.76 15.31 13.38
N GLU A 295 20.73 15.36 12.05
CA GLU A 295 20.20 16.51 11.32
C GLU A 295 18.70 16.70 11.56
N ALA A 296 17.91 15.62 11.59
CA ALA A 296 16.49 15.69 11.93
C ALA A 296 16.23 16.25 13.35
N PHE A 297 17.10 15.96 14.33
CA PHE A 297 17.00 16.57 15.67
C PHE A 297 17.45 18.04 15.69
N ARG A 298 18.43 18.44 14.87
CA ARG A 298 18.82 19.85 14.71
C ARG A 298 17.70 20.67 14.06
N ALA A 299 17.03 20.10 13.05
CA ALA A 299 15.82 20.66 12.46
C ALA A 299 14.71 20.80 13.50
N ALA A 300 14.41 19.74 14.26
CA ALA A 300 13.41 19.77 15.32
C ALA A 300 13.72 20.84 16.39
N ARG A 301 14.99 20.98 16.80
CA ARG A 301 15.44 22.06 17.70
C ARG A 301 15.13 23.43 17.12
N THR A 302 15.48 23.65 15.85
CA THR A 302 15.26 24.93 15.17
C THR A 302 13.77 25.26 15.12
N ASN A 303 12.92 24.30 14.76
CA ASN A 303 11.47 24.49 14.74
C ASN A 303 10.91 24.79 16.14
N LEU A 304 11.39 24.12 17.20
CA LEU A 304 10.99 24.42 18.58
C LEU A 304 11.32 25.86 18.98
N GLN A 305 12.44 26.42 18.52
CA GLN A 305 12.80 27.82 18.78
C GLN A 305 11.87 28.81 18.09
N PHE A 306 11.21 28.42 16.98
CA PHE A 306 10.31 29.28 16.20
C PHE A 306 8.82 29.10 16.53
N ILE A 307 8.41 27.96 17.10
CA ILE A 307 6.99 27.66 17.40
C ILE A 307 6.37 28.68 18.36
N ASN A 308 7.16 29.33 19.22
CA ASN A 308 6.66 30.40 20.08
C ASN A 308 7.68 31.54 20.25
N ALA A 309 7.87 32.35 19.21
CA ALA A 309 8.84 33.45 19.21
C ALA A 309 8.56 34.52 20.29
N ALA A 310 7.33 34.63 20.80
CA ALA A 310 6.93 35.59 21.83
C ALA A 310 7.22 35.11 23.26
N GLU A 311 7.09 33.80 23.52
CA GLU A 311 7.35 33.19 24.83
C GLU A 311 8.20 31.93 24.61
N ARG A 312 9.45 31.93 25.05
CA ARG A 312 10.34 30.76 24.93
C ARG A 312 9.92 29.70 25.97
N PRO A 313 9.29 28.57 25.58
CA PRO A 313 8.88 27.56 26.53
C PRO A 313 10.12 26.88 27.12
N ARG A 314 10.22 26.82 28.45
CA ARG A 314 11.34 26.21 29.16
C ARG A 314 11.02 24.78 29.58
N LEU A 315 9.83 24.56 30.15
CA LEU A 315 9.34 23.25 30.54
C LEU A 315 8.62 22.60 29.35
N LEU A 316 9.21 21.54 28.80
CA LEU A 316 8.72 20.84 27.62
C LEU A 316 8.43 19.37 27.96
N LEU A 317 7.16 18.99 27.92
CA LEU A 317 6.74 17.61 28.11
C LEU A 317 6.80 16.86 26.78
N CYS A 318 7.39 15.67 26.78
CA CYS A 318 7.34 14.74 25.66
C CYS A 318 6.49 13.53 26.06
N THR A 319 5.45 13.25 25.29
CA THR A 319 4.59 12.07 25.47
C THR A 319 4.24 11.45 24.12
N SER A 320 3.45 10.39 24.13
CA SER A 320 3.04 9.63 22.94
C SER A 320 1.63 9.08 23.13
N SER A 321 1.02 8.54 22.08
CA SER A 321 -0.32 7.94 22.17
C SER A 321 -0.25 6.56 22.84
N LEU A 322 0.74 5.76 22.46
CA LEU A 322 0.96 4.37 22.85
C LEU A 322 2.41 4.14 23.31
N PRO A 323 2.69 3.04 24.03
CA PRO A 323 4.06 2.63 24.31
C PRO A 323 4.88 2.44 23.03
N GLU A 324 6.20 2.54 23.15
CA GLU A 324 7.18 2.22 22.10
C GLU A 324 7.17 3.11 20.85
N GLU A 325 6.66 4.35 20.94
CA GLU A 325 6.74 5.34 19.85
C GLU A 325 8.08 6.10 19.79
N GLY A 326 8.98 5.85 20.75
CA GLY A 326 10.31 6.46 20.83
C GLY A 326 10.38 7.80 21.55
N LYS A 327 9.46 8.06 22.48
CA LYS A 327 9.44 9.22 23.39
C LYS A 327 10.77 9.44 24.13
N SER A 328 11.24 8.48 24.91
CA SER A 328 12.49 8.59 25.69
C SER A 328 13.72 8.79 24.80
N THR A 329 13.76 8.12 23.65
CA THR A 329 14.82 8.31 22.65
C THR A 329 14.80 9.71 22.05
N THR A 330 13.61 10.25 21.81
CA THR A 330 13.40 11.62 21.31
C THR A 330 13.85 12.62 22.36
N VAL A 331 13.45 12.44 23.63
CA VAL A 331 13.87 13.29 24.76
C VAL A 331 15.39 13.32 24.87
N ALA A 332 16.04 12.15 24.92
CA ALA A 332 17.50 12.08 25.05
C ALA A 332 18.24 12.79 23.91
N ASN A 333 17.88 12.53 22.65
CA ASN A 333 18.57 13.14 21.51
C ASN A 333 18.24 14.65 21.37
N LEU A 334 17.01 15.07 21.69
CA LEU A 334 16.65 16.48 21.70
C LEU A 334 17.39 17.22 22.80
N ALA A 335 17.53 16.61 23.99
CA ALA A 335 18.29 17.16 25.12
C ALA A 335 19.76 17.39 24.72
N LEU A 336 20.39 16.38 24.13
CA LEU A 336 21.77 16.47 23.61
C LEU A 336 21.91 17.55 22.54
N THR A 337 20.92 17.68 21.65
CA THR A 337 20.97 18.66 20.55
C THR A 337 20.82 20.10 21.04
N LEU A 338 20.01 20.32 22.09
CA LEU A 338 19.89 21.60 22.79
C LEU A 338 21.17 21.93 23.58
N ALA A 339 21.70 20.95 24.32
CA ALA A 339 22.94 21.09 25.09
C ALA A 339 24.16 21.36 24.19
N ALA A 340 24.21 20.74 23.00
CA ALA A 340 25.26 20.97 22.00
C ALA A 340 25.25 22.40 21.42
N SER A 341 24.13 23.12 21.50
CA SER A 341 24.08 24.57 21.18
C SER A 341 24.51 25.48 22.34
N GLY A 342 24.91 24.92 23.47
CA GLY A 342 25.36 25.67 24.65
C GLY A 342 24.26 26.05 25.64
N ALA A 343 23.00 25.67 25.38
CA ALA A 343 21.90 25.88 26.31
C ALA A 343 22.05 24.97 27.53
N THR A 344 21.70 25.44 28.73
CA THR A 344 21.65 24.58 29.93
C THR A 344 20.36 23.76 29.91
N VAL A 345 20.49 22.42 29.87
CA VAL A 345 19.36 21.51 29.71
C VAL A 345 19.26 20.53 30.87
N CYS A 346 18.07 20.34 31.40
CA CYS A 346 17.74 19.22 32.28
C CYS A 346 16.82 18.23 31.56
N ALA A 347 17.15 16.94 31.57
CA ALA A 347 16.26 15.88 31.13
C ALA A 347 15.71 15.13 32.35
N VAL A 348 14.38 15.10 32.48
CA VAL A 348 13.68 14.49 33.61
C VAL A 348 12.94 13.26 33.13
N GLU A 349 13.16 12.13 33.79
CA GLU A 349 12.42 10.89 33.54
C GLU A 349 11.19 10.81 34.45
N ALA A 350 10.03 11.15 33.90
CA ALA A 350 8.75 11.11 34.58
C ALA A 350 7.86 9.90 34.18
N ASP A 351 8.34 9.00 33.31
CA ASP A 351 7.74 7.67 33.13
C ASP A 351 8.15 6.74 34.28
N LEU A 352 7.51 6.96 35.43
CA LEU A 352 7.72 6.16 36.65
C LEU A 352 7.25 4.70 36.52
N ARG A 353 6.54 4.36 35.44
CA ARG A 353 5.99 3.01 35.21
C ARG A 353 6.95 2.14 34.42
N ARG A 354 7.58 2.72 33.40
CA ARG A 354 8.55 2.03 32.53
C ARG A 354 9.74 2.97 32.23
N PRO A 355 10.57 3.27 33.24
CA PRO A 355 11.75 4.10 33.03
C PRO A 355 12.71 3.43 32.03
N GLY A 356 13.27 4.23 31.13
CA GLY A 356 14.28 3.83 30.16
C GLY A 356 15.23 4.95 29.70
N LEU A 357 15.03 6.20 30.11
CA LEU A 357 15.86 7.36 29.73
C LEU A 357 17.32 7.16 30.17
N LEU A 358 17.54 6.79 31.43
CA LEU A 358 18.90 6.55 31.95
C LEU A 358 19.59 5.37 31.25
N THR A 359 18.82 4.34 30.88
CA THR A 359 19.35 3.21 30.10
C THR A 359 19.85 3.66 28.74
N TYR A 360 19.13 4.57 28.07
CA TYR A 360 19.60 5.15 26.79
C TYR A 360 20.87 5.97 26.96
N LEU A 361 20.97 6.73 28.06
CA LEU A 361 22.14 7.54 28.41
C LEU A 361 23.30 6.74 29.02
N ARG A 362 23.09 5.45 29.30
CA ARG A 362 24.05 4.56 29.98
C ARG A 362 24.46 5.09 31.36
N MET A 363 23.48 5.57 32.12
CA MET A 363 23.64 6.11 33.48
C MET A 363 23.01 5.17 34.53
N GLU A 364 23.39 5.34 35.80
CA GLU A 364 22.89 4.54 36.92
C GLU A 364 21.55 5.07 37.45
N GLY A 365 20.59 4.16 37.71
CA GLY A 365 19.18 4.49 37.99
C GLY A 365 18.70 4.34 39.42
N GLY A 366 19.61 4.29 40.41
CA GLY A 366 19.25 3.96 41.80
C GLY A 366 18.47 5.05 42.55
N ALA A 367 18.59 6.31 42.16
CA ALA A 367 17.96 7.43 42.85
C ALA A 367 17.56 8.53 41.85
N GLY A 368 16.44 9.23 42.09
CA GLY A 368 15.87 10.14 41.10
C GLY A 368 14.58 10.84 41.57
N LEU A 369 13.72 11.17 40.62
CA LEU A 369 12.48 11.93 40.78
C LEU A 369 11.63 11.43 41.96
N THR A 370 11.40 10.12 42.06
CA THR A 370 10.63 9.55 43.18
C THR A 370 11.25 9.89 44.54
N SER A 371 12.57 9.79 44.66
CA SER A 371 13.30 10.05 45.92
C SER A 371 13.18 11.52 46.35
N VAL A 372 13.20 12.45 45.39
CA VAL A 372 13.00 13.89 45.66
C VAL A 372 11.56 14.16 46.10
N LEU A 373 10.57 13.61 45.39
CA LEU A 373 9.16 13.88 45.65
C LEU A 373 8.66 13.30 47.00
N ILE A 374 9.29 12.24 47.50
CA ILE A 374 9.01 11.68 48.84
C ILE A 374 9.89 12.28 49.95
N GLY A 375 10.79 13.21 49.62
CA GLY A 375 11.68 13.88 50.58
C GLY A 375 12.81 13.00 51.11
N ALA A 376 13.17 11.90 50.43
CA ALA A 376 14.26 11.01 50.82
C ALA A 376 15.65 11.57 50.45
N ALA A 377 15.72 12.51 49.50
CA ALA A 377 16.93 13.20 49.07
C ALA A 377 16.59 14.60 48.55
N THR A 378 17.59 15.49 48.49
CA THR A 378 17.42 16.81 47.88
C THR A 378 17.52 16.73 46.35
N LEU A 379 17.07 17.77 45.65
CA LEU A 379 17.23 17.84 44.20
C LEU A 379 18.72 17.83 43.79
N ASP A 380 19.56 18.54 44.52
CA ASP A 380 21.00 18.64 44.26
C ASP A 380 21.70 17.28 44.32
N ASP A 381 21.29 16.41 45.24
CA ASP A 381 21.85 15.07 45.39
C ASP A 381 21.49 14.16 44.20
N MET A 382 20.37 14.45 43.53
CA MET A 382 19.75 13.57 42.53
C MET A 382 20.01 14.01 41.08
N LEU A 383 20.51 15.23 40.87
CA LEU A 383 20.88 15.74 39.55
C LEU A 383 22.22 15.16 39.10
N GLN A 384 22.18 14.37 38.01
CA GLN A 384 23.37 13.72 37.46
C GLN A 384 23.87 14.48 36.22
N PRO A 385 25.12 15.01 36.21
CA PRO A 385 25.66 15.67 35.02
C PRO A 385 25.94 14.66 33.90
N TYR A 386 25.62 15.06 32.66
CA TYR A 386 25.93 14.33 31.44
C TYR A 386 26.67 15.25 30.45
N GLY A 387 27.99 15.13 30.39
CA GLY A 387 28.81 16.05 29.61
C GLY A 387 28.82 17.46 30.22
N LYS A 388 28.80 18.51 29.38
CA LYS A 388 29.00 19.91 29.83
C LYS A 388 27.71 20.69 30.10
N HIS A 389 26.66 20.47 29.31
CA HIS A 389 25.46 21.32 29.27
C HIS A 389 24.14 20.55 29.49
N LEU A 390 24.22 19.24 29.74
CA LEU A 390 23.08 18.39 30.03
C LEU A 390 23.19 17.85 31.45
N THR A 391 22.09 17.94 32.19
CA THR A 391 21.90 17.31 33.50
C THR A 391 20.68 16.42 33.42
N VAL A 392 20.67 15.31 34.16
CA VAL A 392 19.64 14.29 34.06
C VAL A 392 19.11 13.98 35.46
N LEU A 393 17.78 13.98 35.59
CA LEU A 393 17.06 13.50 36.76
C LEU A 393 16.33 12.22 36.37
N GLY A 394 16.85 11.07 36.80
CA GLY A 394 16.20 9.77 36.53
C GLY A 394 14.88 9.59 37.27
N ALA A 395 14.15 8.50 36.99
CA ALA A 395 12.90 8.21 37.71
C ALA A 395 13.13 7.89 39.19
N GLY A 396 14.22 7.17 39.50
CA GLY A 396 14.42 6.55 40.81
C GLY A 396 13.55 5.30 41.01
N PRO A 397 13.32 4.86 42.27
CA PRO A 397 12.52 3.68 42.54
C PRO A 397 11.07 3.85 42.05
N ILE A 398 10.48 2.77 41.54
CA ILE A 398 9.09 2.76 41.05
C ILE A 398 8.13 2.88 42.25
N PRO A 399 7.35 3.97 42.37
CA PRO A 399 6.41 4.14 43.47
C PRO A 399 5.12 3.32 43.24
N PRO A 400 4.36 3.00 44.31
CA PRO A 400 3.06 2.34 44.17
C PRO A 400 2.01 3.22 43.48
N ASN A 401 2.07 4.55 43.69
CA ASN A 401 1.08 5.52 43.20
C ASN A 401 1.73 6.62 42.33
N PRO A 402 2.18 6.31 41.10
CA PRO A 402 2.90 7.28 40.26
C PRO A 402 2.06 8.50 39.87
N SER A 403 0.78 8.32 39.55
CA SER A 403 -0.10 9.43 39.12
C SER A 403 -0.33 10.48 40.21
N GLU A 404 -0.49 10.03 41.46
CA GLU A 404 -0.66 10.93 42.63
C GLU A 404 0.61 11.72 42.89
N LEU A 405 1.76 11.05 42.80
CA LEU A 405 3.06 11.67 43.02
C LEU A 405 3.37 12.73 41.94
N LEU A 406 3.11 12.43 40.68
CA LEU A 406 3.31 13.35 39.55
C LEU A 406 2.29 14.50 39.53
N GLY A 407 1.10 14.29 40.11
CA GLY A 407 0.07 15.32 40.29
C GLY A 407 0.23 16.17 41.56
N SER A 408 1.24 15.91 42.37
CA SER A 408 1.39 16.52 43.69
C SER A 408 1.88 17.97 43.64
N PRO A 409 1.60 18.78 44.67
CA PRO A 409 2.20 20.12 44.81
C PRO A 409 3.74 20.08 44.86
N GLY A 410 4.32 18.98 45.36
CA GLY A 410 5.77 18.78 45.37
C GLY A 410 6.35 18.69 43.95
N MET A 411 5.64 18.06 43.01
CA MET A 411 6.05 18.02 41.61
C MET A 411 6.01 19.41 40.97
N ALA A 412 4.97 20.21 41.24
CA ALA A 412 4.90 21.58 40.74
C ALA A 412 6.06 22.44 41.26
N ALA A 413 6.35 22.37 42.58
CA ALA A 413 7.48 23.09 43.17
C ALA A 413 8.83 22.65 42.60
N LEU A 414 9.01 21.35 42.38
CA LEU A 414 10.22 20.80 41.76
C LEU A 414 10.40 21.31 40.32
N LEU A 415 9.33 21.34 39.52
CA LEU A 415 9.39 21.85 38.15
C LEU A 415 9.68 23.35 38.11
N ASP A 416 9.17 24.12 39.07
CA ASP A 416 9.50 25.54 39.22
C ASP A 416 10.98 25.75 39.57
N GLU A 417 11.53 24.95 40.50
CA GLU A 417 12.96 25.00 40.84
C GLU A 417 13.85 24.65 39.63
N LEU A 418 13.47 23.63 38.85
CA LEU A 418 14.18 23.29 37.61
C LEU A 418 14.08 24.39 36.54
N ARG A 419 12.93 25.07 36.44
CA ARG A 419 12.71 26.19 35.51
C ARG A 419 13.64 27.37 35.79
N GLU A 420 13.97 27.60 37.06
CA GLU A 420 14.90 28.67 37.46
C GLU A 420 16.36 28.34 37.16
N ARG A 421 16.73 27.05 37.21
CA ARG A 421 18.11 26.57 37.06
C ARG A 421 18.54 26.28 35.63
N PHE A 422 17.61 25.90 34.77
CA PHE A 422 17.89 25.46 33.40
C PHE A 422 17.15 26.31 32.36
N GLU A 423 17.78 26.51 31.20
CA GLU A 423 17.12 27.17 30.07
C GLU A 423 16.02 26.28 29.47
N TYR A 424 16.28 24.97 29.40
CA TYR A 424 15.30 23.98 28.97
C TYR A 424 15.21 22.81 29.96
N VAL A 425 13.98 22.36 30.23
CA VAL A 425 13.71 21.14 30.99
C VAL A 425 12.83 20.25 30.11
N LEU A 426 13.40 19.15 29.63
CA LEU A 426 12.69 18.14 28.84
C LEU A 426 12.20 17.01 29.76
N ILE A 427 10.89 16.76 29.76
CA ILE A 427 10.27 15.77 30.65
C ILE A 427 9.78 14.59 29.81
N ASP A 428 10.35 13.41 30.00
CA ASP A 428 9.89 12.15 29.39
C ASP A 428 8.72 11.58 30.19
N ALA A 429 7.53 11.52 29.61
CA ALA A 429 6.31 11.10 30.29
C ALA A 429 5.69 9.85 29.64
N PRO A 430 4.92 9.05 30.39
CA PRO A 430 4.31 7.83 29.85
C PRO A 430 3.28 8.15 28.74
N PRO A 431 2.88 7.15 27.93
CA PRO A 431 1.89 7.35 26.88
C PRO A 431 0.50 7.71 27.43
N LEU A 432 -0.26 8.50 26.66
CA LEU A 432 -1.54 9.09 27.06
C LEU A 432 -2.73 8.13 27.07
N LEU A 433 -2.76 7.13 26.19
CA LEU A 433 -3.92 6.23 26.10
C LEU A 433 -3.96 5.17 27.21
N PRO A 434 -2.83 4.57 27.63
CA PRO A 434 -2.86 3.58 28.71
C PRO A 434 -3.07 4.21 30.10
N VAL A 435 -2.58 5.43 30.32
CA VAL A 435 -2.51 6.07 31.65
C VAL A 435 -2.65 7.59 31.56
N THR A 436 -3.05 8.23 32.65
CA THR A 436 -3.34 9.67 32.71
C THR A 436 -2.17 10.55 33.13
N ASP A 437 -1.04 9.97 33.54
CA ASP A 437 0.07 10.69 34.18
C ASP A 437 0.60 11.85 33.31
N ALA A 438 0.78 11.63 32.01
CA ALA A 438 1.21 12.68 31.08
C ALA A 438 0.18 13.79 30.91
N ALA A 439 -1.12 13.49 30.97
CA ALA A 439 -2.17 14.51 30.90
C ALA A 439 -2.14 15.41 32.15
N VAL A 440 -1.85 14.85 33.33
CA VAL A 440 -1.67 15.63 34.57
C VAL A 440 -0.42 16.52 34.48
N LEU A 441 0.72 15.97 34.08
CA LEU A 441 1.97 16.74 33.91
C LEU A 441 1.84 17.85 32.86
N SER A 442 1.03 17.65 31.82
CA SER A 442 0.84 18.63 30.75
C SER A 442 0.26 19.97 31.21
N LYS A 443 -0.30 20.03 32.42
CA LYS A 443 -0.81 21.25 33.06
C LYS A 443 0.24 22.07 33.79
N MET A 444 1.39 21.47 34.09
CA MET A 444 2.47 22.08 34.87
C MET A 444 3.66 22.51 34.00
N VAL A 445 3.54 22.37 32.67
CA VAL A 445 4.59 22.66 31.69
C VAL A 445 4.15 23.76 30.73
N ASP A 446 5.10 24.38 30.05
CA ASP A 446 4.85 25.48 29.11
C ASP A 446 4.33 24.95 27.77
N GLY A 447 4.74 23.73 27.41
CA GLY A 447 4.33 23.09 26.17
C GLY A 447 4.52 21.57 26.15
N THR A 448 3.71 20.90 25.33
CA THR A 448 3.71 19.44 25.14
C THR A 448 4.02 19.08 23.69
N ILE A 449 4.97 18.18 23.51
CA ILE A 449 5.36 17.57 22.23
C ILE A 449 4.79 16.15 22.20
N VAL A 450 4.01 15.84 21.16
CA VAL A 450 3.45 14.49 20.97
C VAL A 450 4.30 13.73 19.97
N VAL A 451 5.00 12.69 20.43
CA VAL A 451 5.80 11.81 19.60
C VAL A 451 4.92 10.72 18.99
N VAL A 452 4.93 10.61 17.66
CA VAL A 452 4.09 9.67 16.91
C VAL A 452 4.95 8.69 16.11
N GLY A 453 4.82 7.40 16.42
CA GLY A 453 5.48 6.31 15.71
C GLY A 453 4.80 6.01 14.36
N ALA A 454 5.43 6.46 13.28
CA ALA A 454 4.97 6.22 11.92
C ALA A 454 4.88 4.71 11.62
N GLY A 455 3.76 4.29 11.04
CA GLY A 455 3.44 2.90 10.75
C GLY A 455 3.06 2.06 11.97
N VAL A 456 3.05 2.64 13.19
CA VAL A 456 2.64 1.98 14.44
C VAL A 456 1.27 2.47 14.87
N VAL A 457 1.10 3.78 15.02
CA VAL A 457 -0.12 4.40 15.53
C VAL A 457 -1.16 4.61 14.44
N ARG A 458 -2.44 4.42 14.80
CA ARG A 458 -3.58 4.72 13.94
C ARG A 458 -4.08 6.15 14.15
N ARG A 459 -4.64 6.76 13.09
CA ARG A 459 -5.19 8.13 13.10
C ARG A 459 -6.18 8.36 14.23
N ASN A 460 -7.04 7.39 14.54
CA ASN A 460 -8.00 7.48 15.64
C ASN A 460 -7.34 7.47 17.03
N GLN A 461 -6.22 6.75 17.20
CA GLN A 461 -5.46 6.72 18.46
C GLN A 461 -4.75 8.05 18.70
N LEU A 462 -4.16 8.62 17.65
CA LEU A 462 -3.60 9.97 17.71
C LEU A 462 -4.67 11.01 18.04
N ALA A 463 -5.82 10.95 17.37
CA ALA A 463 -6.96 11.83 17.62
C ALA A 463 -7.41 11.75 19.09
N GLN A 464 -7.52 10.52 19.62
CA GLN A 464 -7.90 10.31 21.02
C GLN A 464 -6.87 10.88 21.99
N ALA A 465 -5.57 10.67 21.74
CA ALA A 465 -4.51 11.21 22.59
C ALA A 465 -4.49 12.75 22.61
N LEU A 466 -4.68 13.38 21.45
CA LEU A 466 -4.79 14.84 21.35
C LEU A 466 -6.06 15.35 22.04
N ALA A 467 -7.20 14.67 21.88
CA ALA A 467 -8.42 15.02 22.58
C ALA A 467 -8.28 14.92 24.11
N THR A 468 -7.49 13.96 24.62
CA THR A 468 -7.16 13.89 26.05
C THR A 468 -6.38 15.12 26.52
N LEU A 469 -5.37 15.55 25.75
CA LEU A 469 -4.60 16.76 26.06
C LEU A 469 -5.46 18.04 25.96
N GLU A 470 -6.32 18.12 24.95
CA GLU A 470 -7.25 19.25 24.78
C GLU A 470 -8.30 19.30 25.90
N GLY A 471 -8.82 18.15 26.32
CA GLY A 471 -9.81 18.04 27.40
C GLY A 471 -9.30 18.55 28.75
N VAL A 472 -8.00 18.40 29.03
CA VAL A 472 -7.37 19.01 30.22
C VAL A 472 -6.92 20.45 29.98
N GLY A 473 -6.92 20.93 28.74
CA GLY A 473 -6.44 22.25 28.35
C GLY A 473 -4.91 22.34 28.38
N ALA A 474 -4.23 21.33 27.86
CA ALA A 474 -2.78 21.32 27.66
C ALA A 474 -2.37 22.17 26.45
N HIS A 475 -1.19 22.79 26.51
CA HIS A 475 -0.62 23.50 25.38
C HIS A 475 0.20 22.56 24.50
N VAL A 476 -0.40 22.01 23.45
CA VAL A 476 0.31 21.14 22.49
C VAL A 476 1.10 21.99 21.49
N LEU A 477 2.43 21.95 21.57
CA LEU A 477 3.32 22.70 20.67
C LEU A 477 3.31 22.12 19.26
N GLY A 478 3.20 20.80 19.14
CA GLY A 478 3.21 20.12 17.85
C GLY A 478 3.44 18.62 17.98
N VAL A 479 3.53 17.98 16.81
CA VAL A 479 3.75 16.55 16.65
C VAL A 479 5.15 16.28 16.14
N LEU A 480 5.86 15.35 16.75
CA LEU A 480 7.14 14.85 16.25
C LEU A 480 6.93 13.44 15.69
N LEU A 481 7.16 13.27 14.38
CA LEU A 481 7.06 11.97 13.73
C LEU A 481 8.36 11.18 13.94
N ASN A 482 8.24 9.96 14.43
CA ASN A 482 9.36 9.04 14.60
C ASN A 482 9.15 7.78 13.75
N ARG A 483 10.23 7.05 13.44
CA ARG A 483 10.20 5.83 12.62
C ARG A 483 9.69 6.04 11.19
N LEU A 484 9.89 7.22 10.61
CA LEU A 484 9.53 7.47 9.21
C LEU A 484 10.31 6.50 8.29
N PRO A 485 9.70 5.95 7.24
CA PRO A 485 10.40 5.04 6.34
C PRO A 485 11.63 5.72 5.71
N ALA A 486 12.81 5.10 5.82
CA ALA A 486 14.08 5.66 5.31
C ALA A 486 14.11 5.90 3.79
N SER A 487 13.18 5.29 3.05
CA SER A 487 12.98 5.51 1.61
C SER A 487 11.48 5.59 1.31
N GLY A 488 11.06 6.65 0.62
CA GLY A 488 9.66 6.93 0.27
C GLY A 488 9.46 8.36 -0.22
N LEU A 489 8.46 8.60 -1.07
CA LEU A 489 8.14 9.95 -1.58
C LEU A 489 7.80 10.94 -0.46
N ASP A 490 7.15 10.49 0.62
CA ASP A 490 6.76 11.35 1.75
C ASP A 490 7.97 11.76 2.61
N THR A 491 8.98 10.89 2.71
CA THR A 491 10.28 11.20 3.31
C THR A 491 11.07 12.14 2.39
N TYR A 492 11.05 11.88 1.08
CA TYR A 492 11.73 12.70 0.08
C TYR A 492 11.13 14.10 -0.06
N SER A 493 9.81 14.27 0.04
CA SER A 493 9.15 15.58 0.00
C SER A 493 9.42 16.40 1.25
N TYR A 494 9.45 15.76 2.42
CA TYR A 494 9.83 16.42 3.68
C TYR A 494 11.31 16.84 3.66
N TYR A 495 12.23 15.95 3.25
CA TYR A 495 13.65 16.29 3.10
C TYR A 495 13.90 17.31 1.96
N HIS A 496 13.18 17.28 0.83
CA HIS A 496 13.37 18.27 -0.26
C HIS A 496 12.81 19.65 0.06
N GLN A 497 11.72 19.74 0.83
CA GLN A 497 11.25 21.05 1.31
C GLN A 497 12.28 21.71 2.23
N GLU A 498 13.06 20.91 2.96
CA GLU A 498 14.12 21.40 3.85
C GLU A 498 15.45 21.72 3.12
N TYR A 499 15.65 21.20 1.89
CA TYR A 499 16.81 21.48 1.04
C TYR A 499 16.42 22.17 -0.29
N ALA A 500 15.64 23.26 -0.26
CA ALA A 500 15.52 24.17 -1.40
C ALA A 500 16.69 25.18 -1.46
N HIS A 501 17.92 24.67 -1.57
CA HIS A 501 19.03 25.42 -2.15
C HIS A 501 19.15 25.06 -3.64
N PRO A 502 19.47 26.00 -4.55
CA PRO A 502 19.58 25.68 -5.96
C PRO A 502 20.73 24.70 -6.16
N ALA A 503 20.39 23.42 -6.33
CA ALA A 503 21.36 22.39 -6.64
C ALA A 503 21.98 22.73 -8.00
N GLU A 504 23.22 23.20 -7.95
CA GLU A 504 24.08 23.32 -9.12
C GLU A 504 24.19 21.91 -9.74
N LYS A 505 23.71 21.79 -10.99
CA LYS A 505 23.72 20.53 -11.72
C LYS A 505 25.15 19.98 -11.74
N PRO A 506 25.38 18.70 -11.36
CA PRO A 506 26.69 18.10 -11.54
C PRO A 506 27.04 18.13 -13.04
N PRO A 507 28.27 18.52 -13.41
CA PRO A 507 28.65 18.62 -14.81
C PRO A 507 28.54 17.25 -15.47
N PRO A 508 28.09 17.20 -16.75
CA PRO A 508 27.89 15.93 -17.43
C PRO A 508 29.21 15.15 -17.52
N PRO A 509 29.16 13.81 -17.50
CA PRO A 509 30.36 12.99 -17.54
C PRO A 509 31.14 13.26 -18.82
N ARG A 510 32.42 13.62 -18.67
CA ARG A 510 33.34 13.84 -19.80
C ARG A 510 33.44 12.54 -20.61
N ARG A 511 32.98 12.59 -21.85
CA ARG A 511 33.25 11.57 -22.86
C ARG A 511 34.76 11.38 -22.96
N HIS A 512 35.24 10.15 -22.78
CA HIS A 512 36.62 9.78 -23.09
C HIS A 512 36.90 10.09 -24.56
N ALA A 513 37.77 11.06 -24.79
CA ALA A 513 38.30 11.36 -26.11
C ALA A 513 39.11 10.15 -26.60
N LYS A 514 38.77 9.70 -27.80
CA LYS A 514 39.42 8.64 -28.57
C LYS A 514 40.92 8.94 -28.66
N ARG A 515 41.73 8.02 -28.14
CA ARG A 515 43.20 8.10 -28.13
C ARG A 515 43.72 7.95 -29.56
N GLU A 516 44.08 9.05 -30.21
CA GLU A 516 44.82 9.02 -31.47
C GLU A 516 46.26 8.53 -31.21
N ARG A 517 46.70 7.57 -32.03
CA ARG A 517 48.06 7.01 -31.99
C ARG A 517 49.04 8.01 -32.61
N PRO A 518 50.21 8.28 -32.00
CA PRO A 518 51.22 9.10 -32.65
C PRO A 518 52.00 8.31 -33.71
N SER A 519 52.17 8.95 -34.87
CA SER A 519 52.92 8.49 -36.03
C SER A 519 54.41 8.37 -35.74
N SER A 520 55.03 7.33 -36.31
CA SER A 520 56.47 7.09 -36.32
C SER A 520 57.22 8.19 -37.07
N ARG A 521 58.25 8.76 -36.42
CA ARG A 521 59.31 9.50 -37.11
C ARG A 521 60.68 8.99 -36.66
N ARG A 522 61.38 8.39 -37.61
CA ARG A 522 62.78 7.94 -37.53
C ARG A 522 63.68 9.14 -37.27
N THR A 523 64.58 9.03 -36.31
CA THR A 523 65.89 9.68 -36.41
C THR A 523 66.98 8.76 -35.86
N ARG A 524 68.06 8.75 -36.62
CA ARG A 524 69.18 7.82 -36.69
C ARG A 524 70.28 8.31 -35.74
N ALA A 525 70.82 7.44 -34.90
CA ALA A 525 72.07 7.69 -34.18
C ALA A 525 72.97 6.46 -34.31
N THR A 526 74.18 6.71 -34.79
CA THR A 526 75.27 5.74 -35.02
C THR A 526 76.14 5.58 -33.75
N ARG A 527 76.56 4.32 -33.54
CA ARG A 527 77.60 3.71 -32.66
C ARG A 527 78.92 4.52 -32.53
N PRO A 528 79.87 4.19 -31.60
CA PRO A 528 80.29 2.84 -31.13
C PRO A 528 80.57 2.76 -29.60
N SER A 529 81.04 1.70 -28.92
CA SER A 529 81.88 0.52 -29.23
C SER A 529 81.76 -0.56 -28.12
N ASP A 530 82.23 -1.74 -28.49
CA ASP A 530 82.38 -3.08 -27.90
C ASP A 530 82.87 -3.31 -26.44
N ASP A 531 82.66 -4.58 -26.06
CA ASP A 531 83.37 -5.47 -25.11
C ASP A 531 83.04 -5.39 -23.60
N ALA A 532 83.01 -6.48 -22.82
CA ALA A 532 82.83 -7.92 -23.01
C ALA A 532 82.63 -8.48 -21.58
N ASP A 533 81.76 -9.48 -21.38
CA ASP A 533 82.05 -10.71 -20.63
C ASP A 533 80.76 -11.47 -20.26
N THR A 534 80.85 -12.78 -20.43
CA THR A 534 79.88 -13.83 -20.06
C THR A 534 80.65 -14.80 -19.14
N PRO A 535 80.12 -15.95 -18.70
CA PRO A 535 78.84 -16.34 -18.09
C PRO A 535 79.10 -17.03 -16.71
N THR A 536 78.07 -17.59 -16.05
CA THR A 536 77.93 -19.06 -15.82
C THR A 536 76.81 -19.44 -14.82
N VAL A 537 75.93 -20.35 -15.29
CA VAL A 537 75.41 -21.58 -14.65
C VAL A 537 74.46 -21.39 -13.43
N GLY A 538 73.17 -21.78 -13.46
CA GLY A 538 72.59 -23.14 -13.63
C GLY A 538 72.75 -23.90 -12.30
N THR A 539 71.76 -24.47 -11.59
CA THR A 539 70.64 -25.33 -11.99
C THR A 539 69.79 -25.69 -10.75
N GLU A 540 68.50 -25.99 -10.99
CA GLU A 540 67.63 -27.03 -10.37
C GLU A 540 67.29 -26.99 -8.86
N GLU A 541 66.01 -26.78 -8.50
CA GLU A 541 64.94 -27.79 -8.21
C GLU A 541 65.06 -28.40 -6.80
N VAL A 542 64.05 -28.70 -5.98
CA VAL A 542 62.57 -28.75 -5.98
C VAL A 542 62.16 -28.94 -4.49
N PRO A 543 60.89 -28.70 -4.07
CA PRO A 543 60.51 -28.48 -2.68
C PRO A 543 59.88 -29.72 -2.01
N SER A 544 59.70 -29.69 -0.68
CA SER A 544 58.62 -30.41 0.04
C SER A 544 58.41 -29.93 1.48
N PRO A 545 57.19 -30.08 2.04
CA PRO A 545 56.73 -29.37 3.24
C PRO A 545 56.66 -30.25 4.50
N HIS A 546 56.61 -29.61 5.67
CA HIS A 546 56.12 -30.23 6.91
C HIS A 546 55.18 -29.28 7.67
N PRO A 547 54.03 -29.77 8.19
CA PRO A 547 53.12 -29.00 9.03
C PRO A 547 53.36 -29.29 10.52
N GLY A 548 53.10 -28.31 11.38
CA GLY A 548 53.11 -28.49 12.83
C GLY A 548 52.43 -27.34 13.57
N ARG A 549 51.27 -27.67 14.16
CA ARG A 549 50.65 -27.21 15.43
C ARG A 549 51.13 -25.86 15.99
N SER A 550 50.25 -24.95 16.41
CA SER A 550 49.05 -25.11 17.25
C SER A 550 48.18 -23.85 17.19
#